data_AF-A0AAD1GLM5-F1
#
_entry.id   AF-A0AAD1GLM5-F1
#
_cell.length_a   1.000
_cell.length_b   1.000
_cell.length_c   1.000
_cell.angle_alpha   90.00
_cell.angle_beta   90.00
_cell.angle_gamma   90.00
#
_symmetry.space_group_name_H-M   'P 1'
#
loop_
_entity.id
_entity.type
_entity.pdbx_description
1 polymer ?
#
loop_
_entity_poly.entity_id
_entity_poly.type
_entity_poly.pdbx_seq_one_letter_code
_entity_poly.pdbx_strand_id
1 'polypeptide(L)'
;MCDRSFASKGAHIDESIPVNERIIRMIDDEIEKTSYIANARQNGPGEGERLAKSGLSWYAKSFTYIYFIICGGTGAVKIGRADNVKKRMAELQVSNPSKLSLLCHFRAPSIFEPTLHTIFSKSRLRGEWFSITDELLDLAEIGNDQNYIGVLNYCKDMLERNKPVDGLNGQE
;
A
#
# COMPACT_ATOMS: atom_id res chain seq x y z
N MET A 1 -26.92 1.29 20.43
CA MET A 1 -27.16 0.59 19.15
C MET A 1 -26.16 1.12 18.15
N CYS A 2 -25.13 0.33 17.85
CA CYS A 2 -24.08 0.71 16.92
C CYS A 2 -24.56 0.31 15.52
N ASP A 3 -24.80 1.29 14.65
CA ASP A 3 -25.19 1.02 13.28
C ASP A 3 -24.01 0.34 12.57
N ARG A 4 -24.17 -0.96 12.28
CA ARG A 4 -23.18 -1.80 11.58
C ARG A 4 -23.34 -1.69 10.06
N SER A 5 -23.83 -0.56 9.56
CA SER A 5 -24.14 -0.36 8.14
C SER A 5 -22.89 -0.32 7.23
N PHE A 6 -21.68 -0.26 7.78
CA PHE A 6 -20.42 -0.36 7.02
C PHE A 6 -19.72 -1.73 7.08
N ALA A 7 -20.20 -2.66 7.91
CA ALA A 7 -19.64 -4.00 8.01
C ALA A 7 -20.63 -5.02 7.42
N SER A 8 -20.24 -5.67 6.31
CA SER A 8 -20.87 -6.83 5.67
C SER A 8 -21.88 -6.63 4.54
N LYS A 9 -21.89 -5.50 3.81
CA LYS A 9 -22.23 -5.62 2.39
C LYS A 9 -20.97 -6.09 1.70
N GLY A 10 -20.91 -7.37 1.35
CA GLY A 10 -19.92 -7.85 0.39
C GLY A 10 -20.04 -6.93 -0.82
N ALA A 11 -19.06 -6.04 -1.00
CA ALA A 11 -19.00 -5.21 -2.19
C ALA A 11 -19.06 -6.22 -3.34
N HIS A 12 -20.14 -6.19 -4.12
CA HIS A 12 -20.26 -7.03 -5.30
C HIS A 12 -19.06 -6.62 -6.15
N ILE A 13 -18.03 -7.45 -6.16
CA ILE A 13 -16.83 -7.19 -6.94
C ILE A 13 -17.30 -7.36 -8.37
N ASP A 14 -17.46 -6.25 -9.07
CA ASP A 14 -17.70 -6.29 -10.50
C ASP A 14 -16.42 -6.80 -11.16
N GLU A 15 -16.37 -8.10 -11.43
CA GLU A 15 -15.24 -8.77 -12.06
C GLU A 15 -15.04 -8.32 -13.52
N SER A 16 -15.99 -7.59 -14.11
CA SER A 16 -15.83 -6.97 -15.43
C SER A 16 -14.85 -5.79 -15.41
N ILE A 17 -14.59 -5.19 -14.24
CA ILE A 17 -13.65 -4.08 -14.10
C ILE A 17 -12.23 -4.62 -13.96
N PRO A 18 -11.28 -4.19 -14.81
CA PRO A 18 -9.88 -4.59 -14.71
C PRO A 18 -9.31 -4.35 -13.30
N VAL A 19 -8.48 -5.29 -12.82
CA VAL A 19 -7.86 -5.22 -11.48
C VAL A 19 -7.15 -3.88 -11.26
N ASN A 20 -6.43 -3.37 -12.26
CA ASN A 20 -5.74 -2.08 -12.18
C ASN A 20 -6.71 -0.93 -11.93
N GLU A 21 -7.86 -0.91 -12.60
CA GLU A 21 -8.86 0.14 -12.42
C GLU A 21 -9.52 0.08 -11.04
N ARG A 22 -9.78 -1.13 -10.53
CA ARG A 22 -10.23 -1.31 -9.15
C ARG A 22 -9.22 -0.79 -8.12
N ILE A 23 -7.93 -1.04 -8.34
CA ILE A 23 -6.87 -0.56 -7.45
C ILE A 23 -6.76 0.97 -7.53
N ILE A 24 -6.85 1.57 -8.72
CA ILE A 24 -6.84 3.04 -8.88
C ILE A 24 -7.99 3.67 -8.08
N ARG A 25 -9.21 3.15 -8.20
CA ARG A 25 -10.37 3.66 -7.43
C ARG A 25 -10.15 3.53 -5.93
N MET A 26 -9.52 2.44 -5.48
CA MET A 26 -9.14 2.26 -4.07
C MET A 26 -8.10 3.29 -3.62
N ILE A 27 -7.10 3.57 -4.45
CA ILE A 27 -6.06 4.57 -4.18
C ILE A 27 -6.66 5.98 -4.09
N ASP A 28 -7.60 6.33 -4.96
CA ASP A 28 -8.27 7.64 -4.92
C ASP A 28 -9.02 7.87 -3.59
N ASP A 29 -9.83 6.89 -3.18
CA ASP A 29 -10.52 6.90 -1.87
C ASP A 29 -9.52 6.97 -0.69
N GLU A 30 -8.39 6.30 -0.80
CA GLU A 30 -7.32 6.30 0.21
C GLU A 30 -6.63 7.68 0.33
N ILE A 31 -6.40 8.36 -0.80
CA ILE A 31 -5.85 9.72 -0.85
C ILE A 31 -6.83 10.71 -0.19
N GLU A 32 -8.12 10.61 -0.49
CA GLU A 32 -9.16 11.46 0.11
C GLU A 32 -9.23 11.28 1.63
N LYS A 33 -9.25 10.03 2.11
CA LYS A 33 -9.25 9.72 3.56
C LYS A 33 -8.02 10.24 4.27
N THR A 34 -6.84 10.01 3.69
CA THR A 34 -5.56 10.46 4.25
C THR A 34 -5.52 11.98 4.36
N SER A 35 -5.96 12.67 3.31
CA SER A 35 -6.01 14.15 3.27
C SER A 35 -7.00 14.71 4.29
N TYR A 36 -8.19 14.12 4.42
CA TYR A 36 -9.19 14.52 5.41
C TYR A 36 -8.63 14.42 6.84
N ILE A 37 -7.96 13.31 7.18
CA ILE A 37 -7.39 13.11 8.52
C ILE A 37 -6.21 14.05 8.78
N ALA A 38 -5.36 14.30 7.78
CA ALA A 38 -4.24 15.22 7.91
C ALA A 38 -4.74 16.65 8.23
N ASN A 39 -5.75 17.12 7.50
CA ASN A 39 -6.39 18.42 7.74
C ASN A 39 -7.09 18.48 9.11
N ALA A 40 -7.78 17.41 9.51
CA ALA A 40 -8.47 17.35 10.80
C ALA A 40 -7.51 17.53 12.00
N ARG A 41 -6.27 17.02 11.91
CA ARG A 41 -5.26 17.18 12.97
C ARG A 41 -4.75 18.61 13.13
N GLN A 42 -4.79 19.40 12.07
CA GLN A 42 -4.28 20.78 12.08
C GLN A 42 -5.26 21.77 12.72
N ASN A 43 -6.56 21.44 12.78
CA ASN A 43 -7.64 22.38 13.14
C ASN A 43 -8.13 22.32 14.61
N GLY A 44 -7.46 21.59 15.51
CA GLY A 44 -7.67 21.69 16.97
C GLY A 44 -8.70 20.72 17.61
N PRO A 45 -8.97 20.84 18.93
CA PRO A 45 -9.57 19.80 19.78
C PRO A 45 -11.05 19.47 19.51
N GLY A 46 -11.80 20.32 18.81
CA GLY A 46 -13.19 20.04 18.43
C GLY A 46 -13.35 18.90 17.41
N GLU A 47 -12.27 18.52 16.73
CA GLU A 47 -12.32 17.63 15.58
C GLU A 47 -12.12 16.14 15.94
N GLY A 48 -11.55 15.82 17.10
CA GLY A 48 -11.49 14.44 17.60
C GLY A 48 -12.88 13.82 17.74
N GLU A 49 -13.88 14.65 18.07
CA GLU A 49 -15.29 14.28 18.09
C GLU A 49 -15.88 14.12 16.69
N ARG A 50 -15.45 14.93 15.71
CA ARG A 50 -15.86 14.81 14.30
C ARG A 50 -15.26 13.59 13.60
N LEU A 51 -13.99 13.25 13.86
CA LEU A 51 -13.37 12.00 13.40
C LEU A 51 -14.02 10.75 14.03
N ALA A 52 -14.47 10.86 15.28
CA ALA A 52 -15.24 9.80 15.92
C ALA A 52 -16.64 9.66 15.28
N LYS A 53 -17.29 10.78 14.94
CA LYS A 53 -18.60 10.80 14.26
C LYS A 53 -18.54 10.45 12.77
N SER A 54 -17.41 10.65 12.09
CA SER A 54 -17.23 10.32 10.66
C SER A 54 -17.05 8.83 10.39
N GLY A 55 -16.93 8.01 11.42
CA GLY A 55 -16.64 6.59 11.28
C GLY A 55 -15.21 6.29 10.82
N LEU A 56 -14.32 7.28 10.62
CA LEU A 56 -12.94 7.05 10.18
C LEU A 56 -11.96 6.78 11.34
N SER A 57 -12.44 6.81 12.59
CA SER A 57 -11.63 6.47 13.77
C SER A 57 -10.99 5.08 13.68
N TRP A 58 -11.71 4.07 13.14
CA TRP A 58 -11.15 2.73 12.97
C TRP A 58 -10.05 2.69 11.91
N TYR A 59 -10.19 3.50 10.86
CA TYR A 59 -9.21 3.60 9.79
C TYR A 59 -7.93 4.29 10.28
N ALA A 60 -8.03 5.34 11.09
CA ALA A 60 -6.85 5.94 11.73
C ALA A 60 -6.09 4.95 12.65
N LYS A 61 -6.80 3.95 13.21
CA LYS A 61 -6.23 2.89 14.06
C LYS A 61 -5.68 1.69 13.28
N SER A 62 -5.93 1.57 11.97
CA SER A 62 -5.49 0.43 11.15
C SER A 62 -4.10 0.61 10.53
N PHE A 63 -3.40 1.70 10.86
CA PHE A 63 -2.07 2.00 10.33
C PHE A 63 -0.99 1.16 11.00
N THR A 64 -0.12 0.60 10.17
CA THR A 64 1.09 -0.14 10.56
C THR A 64 2.27 0.34 9.71
N TYR A 65 3.46 -0.23 9.85
CA TYR A 65 4.54 0.03 8.90
C TYR A 65 4.54 -1.02 7.80
N ILE A 66 4.58 -0.55 6.57
CA ILE A 66 4.96 -1.35 5.40
C ILE A 66 6.47 -1.26 5.26
N TYR A 67 7.14 -2.38 4.97
CA TYR A 67 8.59 -2.43 4.80
C TYR A 67 8.99 -3.16 3.52
N PHE A 68 10.17 -2.79 3.02
CA PHE A 68 10.86 -3.43 1.92
C PHE A 68 12.21 -3.93 2.44
N ILE A 69 12.43 -5.25 2.44
CA ILE A 69 13.67 -5.88 2.90
C ILE A 69 14.34 -6.60 1.73
N ILE A 70 15.57 -6.25 1.41
CA ILE A 70 16.38 -6.94 0.41
C ILE A 70 17.17 -8.09 1.04
N CYS A 71 17.21 -9.22 0.34
CA CYS A 71 18.05 -10.36 0.68
C CYS A 71 19.36 -10.29 -0.12
N GLY A 72 20.49 -10.12 0.56
CA GLY A 72 21.78 -9.95 -0.11
C GLY A 72 22.26 -11.18 -0.89
N GLY A 73 21.79 -12.39 -0.54
CA GLY A 73 22.18 -13.61 -1.24
C GLY A 73 21.41 -13.88 -2.53
N THR A 74 20.22 -13.29 -2.69
CA THR A 74 19.36 -13.52 -3.87
C THR A 74 19.03 -12.25 -4.65
N GLY A 75 19.26 -11.07 -4.07
CA GLY A 75 18.78 -9.80 -4.61
C GLY A 75 17.25 -9.63 -4.55
N ALA A 76 16.50 -10.58 -3.98
CA ALA A 76 15.05 -10.49 -3.89
C ALA A 76 14.62 -9.51 -2.80
N VAL A 77 13.51 -8.81 -3.03
CA VAL A 77 12.89 -7.89 -2.07
C VAL A 77 11.64 -8.50 -1.48
N LYS A 78 11.54 -8.49 -0.15
CA LYS A 78 10.33 -8.82 0.60
C LYS A 78 9.52 -7.57 0.88
N ILE A 79 8.24 -7.59 0.50
CA ILE A 79 7.27 -6.56 0.88
C ILE A 79 6.41 -7.13 2.00
N GLY A 80 6.41 -6.49 3.17
CA GLY A 80 5.61 -6.95 4.30
C GLY A 80 5.19 -5.82 5.22
N ARG A 81 4.54 -6.17 6.34
CA ARG A 81 4.08 -5.21 7.34
C ARG A 81 4.47 -5.61 8.77
N ALA A 82 4.68 -4.63 9.63
CA ALA A 82 4.95 -4.83 11.05
C ALA A 82 4.73 -3.55 11.85
N ASP A 83 4.33 -3.67 13.12
CA ASP A 83 4.29 -2.52 14.04
C ASP A 83 5.70 -2.13 14.52
N ASN A 84 6.62 -3.08 14.53
CA ASN A 84 8.03 -2.88 14.85
C ASN A 84 8.92 -3.54 13.78
N VAL A 85 9.31 -2.75 12.78
CA VAL A 85 10.13 -3.21 11.65
C VAL A 85 11.48 -3.76 12.11
N LYS A 86 12.12 -3.13 13.10
CA LYS A 86 13.42 -3.60 13.63
C LYS A 86 13.32 -4.99 14.24
N LYS A 87 12.31 -5.21 15.10
CA LYS A 87 12.05 -6.53 15.70
C LYS A 87 11.76 -7.56 14.61
N ARG A 88 10.89 -7.22 13.65
CA ARG A 88 10.52 -8.12 12.56
C ARG A 88 11.73 -8.49 11.69
N MET A 89 12.61 -7.53 11.40
CA MET A 89 13.83 -7.76 10.64
C MET A 89 14.77 -8.75 11.37
N ALA A 90 14.92 -8.60 12.70
CA ALA A 90 15.72 -9.53 13.51
C ALA A 90 15.14 -10.95 13.48
N GLU A 91 13.82 -11.10 13.62
CA GLU A 91 13.13 -12.40 13.52
C GLU A 91 13.34 -13.06 12.15
N LEU A 92 13.20 -12.29 11.05
CA LEU A 92 13.39 -12.80 9.70
C LEU A 92 14.83 -13.25 9.46
N GLN A 93 15.81 -12.51 9.98
CA GLN A 93 17.23 -12.82 9.83
C GLN A 93 17.60 -14.16 10.47
N VAL A 94 16.95 -14.57 11.58
CA VAL A 94 17.21 -15.88 12.23
C VAL A 94 16.95 -17.04 11.26
N SER A 95 15.89 -16.94 10.47
CA SER A 95 15.48 -17.95 9.49
C SER A 95 16.09 -17.77 8.09
N ASN A 96 16.94 -16.76 7.89
CA ASN A 96 17.55 -16.49 6.60
C ASN A 96 19.08 -16.49 6.73
N PRO A 97 19.79 -17.44 6.07
CA PRO A 97 21.24 -17.49 6.14
C PRO A 97 21.93 -16.30 5.45
N SER A 98 21.23 -15.65 4.52
CA SER A 98 21.74 -14.47 3.83
C SER A 98 21.46 -13.21 4.63
N LYS A 99 22.36 -12.21 4.53
CA LYS A 99 22.15 -10.91 5.18
C LYS A 99 20.91 -10.24 4.61
N LEU A 100 20.02 -9.80 5.51
CA LEU A 100 18.87 -8.97 5.18
C LEU A 100 19.21 -7.50 5.45
N SER A 101 18.77 -6.62 4.56
CA SER A 101 18.89 -5.16 4.69
C SER A 101 17.55 -4.49 4.45
N LEU A 102 17.25 -3.46 5.23
CA LEU A 102 16.02 -2.68 5.09
C LEU A 102 16.24 -1.62 4.00
N LEU A 103 15.43 -1.65 2.95
CA LEU A 103 15.46 -0.63 1.89
C LEU A 103 14.66 0.61 2.31
N CYS A 104 13.44 0.39 2.79
CA CYS A 104 12.60 1.44 3.34
C CYS A 104 11.51 0.88 4.25
N HIS A 105 10.86 1.78 4.98
CA HIS A 105 9.57 1.52 5.59
C HIS A 105 8.75 2.81 5.72
N PHE A 106 7.43 2.72 5.67
CA PHE A 106 6.53 3.87 5.85
C PHE A 106 5.21 3.48 6.50
N ARG A 107 4.53 4.45 7.10
CA ARG A 107 3.19 4.27 7.69
C ARG A 107 2.14 4.20 6.58
N ALA A 108 1.33 3.14 6.59
CA ALA A 108 0.14 2.99 5.75
C ALA A 108 -0.89 2.11 6.47
N PRO A 109 -2.16 2.06 6.03
CA PRO A 109 -3.10 1.07 6.52
C PRO A 109 -2.60 -0.34 6.24
N SER A 110 -2.92 -1.28 7.13
CA SER A 110 -2.51 -2.68 6.99
C SER A 110 -3.00 -3.34 5.70
N ILE A 111 -4.08 -2.83 5.11
CA ILE A 111 -4.65 -3.31 3.84
C ILE A 111 -3.82 -2.90 2.61
N PHE A 112 -2.85 -1.99 2.76
CA PHE A 112 -2.06 -1.52 1.62
C PHE A 112 -0.99 -2.53 1.18
N GLU A 113 -0.52 -3.38 2.10
CA GLU A 113 0.42 -4.46 1.83
C GLU A 113 -0.06 -5.44 0.74
N PRO A 114 -1.27 -6.05 0.83
CA PRO A 114 -1.77 -6.91 -0.25
C PRO A 114 -2.04 -6.13 -1.56
N THR A 115 -2.32 -4.83 -1.49
CA THR A 115 -2.43 -3.98 -2.68
C THR A 115 -1.07 -3.90 -3.40
N LEU A 116 0.01 -3.63 -2.68
CA LEU A 116 1.37 -3.63 -3.24
C LEU A 116 1.75 -4.99 -3.82
N HIS A 117 1.38 -6.09 -3.16
CA HIS A 117 1.60 -7.43 -3.72
C HIS A 117 0.88 -7.64 -5.05
N THR A 118 -0.31 -7.07 -5.19
CA THR A 118 -1.10 -7.16 -6.43
C THR A 118 -0.49 -6.29 -7.52
N ILE A 119 -0.06 -5.08 -7.17
CA ILE A 119 0.64 -4.13 -8.05
C ILE A 119 1.92 -4.77 -8.62
N PHE A 120 2.75 -5.39 -7.77
CA PHE A 120 3.99 -6.05 -8.15
C PHE A 120 3.82 -7.54 -8.48
N SER A 121 2.61 -7.98 -8.83
CA SER A 121 2.34 -9.41 -9.07
C SER A 121 3.18 -9.99 -10.21
N LYS A 122 3.52 -9.18 -11.23
CA LYS A 122 4.38 -9.57 -12.37
C LYS A 122 5.84 -9.86 -11.97
N SER A 123 6.36 -9.23 -10.91
CA SER A 123 7.72 -9.46 -10.41
C SER A 123 7.76 -10.43 -9.22
N ARG A 124 6.62 -11.04 -8.86
CA ARG A 124 6.53 -11.95 -7.71
C ARG A 124 7.31 -13.23 -7.99
N LEU A 125 8.31 -13.51 -7.16
CA LEU A 125 9.10 -14.74 -7.20
C LEU A 125 8.42 -15.86 -6.43
N ARG A 126 8.14 -15.64 -5.15
CA ARG A 126 7.48 -16.61 -4.28
C ARG A 126 6.91 -15.96 -3.03
N GLY A 127 5.62 -16.18 -2.77
CA GLY A 127 4.95 -15.61 -1.60
C GLY A 127 5.08 -14.09 -1.59
N GLU A 128 5.72 -13.56 -0.55
CA GLU A 128 5.95 -12.12 -0.34
C GLU A 128 7.30 -11.62 -0.89
N TRP A 129 7.99 -12.42 -1.71
CA TRP A 129 9.28 -12.09 -2.31
C TRP A 129 9.14 -11.75 -3.79
N PHE A 130 9.80 -10.67 -4.22
CA PHE A 130 9.71 -10.06 -5.53
C PHE A 130 11.11 -9.83 -6.11
N SER A 131 11.25 -9.86 -7.43
CA SER A 131 12.46 -9.40 -8.11
C SER A 131 12.55 -7.88 -8.04
N ILE A 132 13.77 -7.36 -8.06
CA ILE A 132 14.00 -5.92 -8.18
C ILE A 132 13.55 -5.44 -9.56
N THR A 133 12.83 -4.33 -9.57
CA THR A 133 12.50 -3.54 -10.77
C THR A 133 12.72 -2.07 -10.43
N ASP A 134 12.87 -1.22 -11.45
CA ASP A 134 13.03 0.21 -11.25
C ASP A 134 11.83 0.80 -10.49
N GLU A 135 10.61 0.35 -10.81
CA GLU A 135 9.41 0.85 -10.14
C GLU A 135 9.33 0.48 -8.65
N LEU A 136 9.88 -0.68 -8.28
CA LEU A 136 9.96 -1.09 -6.88
C LEU A 136 10.97 -0.24 -6.11
N LEU A 137 12.12 0.08 -6.73
CA LEU A 137 13.15 0.92 -6.12
C LEU A 137 12.69 2.37 -5.98
N ASP A 138 12.07 2.94 -7.01
CA ASP A 138 11.47 4.28 -6.98
C ASP A 138 10.46 4.39 -5.83
N LEU A 139 9.55 3.41 -5.72
CA LEU A 139 8.56 3.39 -4.64
C LEU A 139 9.23 3.30 -3.27
N ALA A 140 10.30 2.51 -3.15
CA ALA A 140 11.04 2.37 -1.91
C ALA A 140 11.71 3.70 -1.50
N GLU A 141 12.27 4.44 -2.46
CA GLU A 141 12.85 5.76 -2.25
C GLU A 141 11.79 6.77 -1.77
N ILE A 142 10.65 6.87 -2.47
CA ILE A 142 9.54 7.76 -2.07
C ILE A 142 9.03 7.41 -0.66
N GLY A 143 8.99 6.12 -0.32
CA GLY A 143 8.58 5.65 0.99
C GLY A 143 9.51 6.08 2.13
N ASN A 144 10.81 6.27 1.88
CA ASN A 144 11.76 6.65 2.95
C ASN A 144 11.42 8.01 3.58
N ASP A 145 10.81 8.91 2.83
CA ASP A 145 10.37 10.22 3.30
C ASP A 145 9.13 10.18 4.23
N GLN A 146 8.66 8.98 4.61
CA GLN A 146 7.38 8.76 5.30
C GLN A 146 6.19 9.38 4.54
N ASN A 147 6.34 9.55 3.22
CA ASN A 147 5.38 10.24 2.37
C ASN A 147 4.34 9.27 1.79
N TYR A 148 3.36 8.89 2.61
CA TYR A 148 2.34 7.93 2.17
C TYR A 148 1.51 8.45 0.98
N ILE A 149 1.21 9.75 0.91
CA ILE A 149 0.49 10.34 -0.23
C ILE A 149 1.34 10.25 -1.50
N GLY A 150 2.65 10.51 -1.42
CA GLY A 150 3.59 10.32 -2.53
C GLY A 150 3.61 8.88 -3.04
N VAL A 151 3.65 7.91 -2.11
CA VAL A 151 3.56 6.47 -2.45
C VAL A 151 2.26 6.15 -3.18
N LEU A 152 1.12 6.66 -2.70
CA LEU A 152 -0.19 6.46 -3.36
C LEU A 152 -0.22 7.03 -4.77
N ASN A 153 0.25 8.27 -4.94
CA ASN A 153 0.31 8.93 -6.24
C ASN A 153 1.21 8.16 -7.22
N TYR A 154 2.40 7.73 -6.77
CA TYR A 154 3.29 6.93 -7.61
C TYR A 154 2.64 5.62 -8.05
N CYS A 155 1.99 4.90 -7.14
CA CYS A 155 1.27 3.67 -7.48
C CYS A 155 0.16 3.93 -8.51
N LYS A 156 -0.59 5.03 -8.37
CA LYS A 156 -1.62 5.42 -9.33
C LYS A 156 -1.02 5.68 -10.70
N ASP A 157 -0.01 6.53 -10.79
CA ASP A 157 0.67 6.88 -12.04
C ASP A 157 1.26 5.64 -12.73
N MET A 158 1.82 4.71 -11.95
CA MET A 158 2.34 3.45 -12.46
C MET A 158 1.23 2.55 -13.05
N LEU A 159 0.06 2.47 -12.40
CA LEU A 159 -1.07 1.69 -12.89
C LEU A 159 -1.72 2.32 -14.13
N GLU A 160 -1.76 3.64 -14.19
CA GLU A 160 -2.29 4.39 -15.34
C GLU A 160 -1.40 4.24 -16.58
N ARG A 161 -0.07 4.30 -16.43
CA ARG A 161 0.88 4.01 -17.52
C ARG A 161 0.76 2.60 -18.09
N ASN A 162 0.31 1.65 -17.27
CA ASN A 162 0.12 0.25 -17.65
C ASN A 162 -1.30 -0.08 -18.14
N LYS A 163 -2.17 0.92 -18.32
CA LYS A 163 -3.48 0.69 -18.95
C LYS A 163 -3.28 0.29 -20.42
N PRO A 164 -4.00 -0.72 -20.93
CA PRO A 164 -4.04 -0.96 -22.36
C PRO A 164 -4.51 0.33 -23.03
N VAL A 165 -3.80 0.76 -24.08
CA VAL A 165 -4.24 1.87 -24.91
C VAL A 165 -5.46 1.38 -25.68
N ASP A 166 -6.66 1.77 -25.28
CA ASP A 166 -7.86 1.52 -26.06
C ASP A 166 -7.73 2.27 -27.40
N GLY A 167 -7.42 1.54 -28.48
CA GLY A 167 -7.57 2.09 -29.84
C GLY A 167 -6.42 1.96 -30.85
N LEU A 168 -5.61 0.89 -30.86
CA LEU A 168 -4.84 0.53 -32.06
C LEU A 168 -5.17 -0.89 -32.54
N ASN A 169 -6.43 -1.07 -32.97
CA ASN A 169 -6.74 -1.96 -34.08
C ASN A 169 -6.53 -1.13 -35.36
N GLY A 170 -5.50 -1.45 -36.15
CA GLY A 170 -5.29 -0.77 -37.43
C GLY A 170 -3.99 -1.11 -38.15
N GLN A 171 -4.03 -2.20 -38.91
CA GLN A 171 -3.22 -2.51 -40.10
C GLN A 171 -1.73 -2.86 -39.92
N GLU A 172 -1.44 -4.16 -40.04
CA GLU A 172 -0.54 -4.69 -41.08
C GLU A 172 -1.20 -5.88 -41.77
#